data_AF-A0A1G0E6F9-F1
#
_entry.id   AF-A0A1G0E6F9-F1
#
_cell.length_a   1.000
_cell.length_b   1.000
_cell.length_c   1.000
_cell.angle_alpha   90.00
_cell.angle_beta   90.00
_cell.angle_gamma   90.00
#
_symmetry.space_group_name_H-M   'P 1'
#
loop_
_entity.id
_entity.type
_entity.pdbx_description
1 polymer ?
#
loop_
_entity_poly.entity_id
_entity_poly.type
_entity_poly.pdbx_seq_one_letter_code
_entity_poly.pdbx_strand_id
1 'polypeptide(L)'
;ELDWVGRIPDAVEIEWAIYPGMKPNPHFITQLEQQVDKEALALFICRSGMRSNAAATAATKAGYSDCYNVLEGFEGEKDADEHRNILGGWRAAGLPWEQS
;
A
#
# COMPACT_ATOMS: atom_id res chain seq x y z
N GLU A 1 9.25 -7.14 -1.11
CA GLU A 1 7.85 -7.55 -1.40
C GLU A 1 7.55 -7.32 -2.88
N LEU A 2 7.84 -6.12 -3.39
CA LEU A 2 7.62 -5.69 -4.79
C LEU A 2 8.20 -6.64 -5.85
N ASP A 3 9.49 -6.99 -5.77
CA ASP A 3 10.14 -7.83 -6.80
C ASP A 3 9.61 -9.28 -6.86
N TRP A 4 9.00 -9.75 -5.78
CA TRP A 4 8.57 -11.15 -5.66
C TRP A 4 7.07 -11.32 -5.86
N VAL A 5 6.28 -10.30 -5.53
CA VAL A 5 4.81 -10.33 -5.55
C VAL A 5 4.24 -9.56 -6.74
N GLY A 6 4.93 -8.52 -7.20
CA GLY A 6 4.48 -7.59 -8.23
C GLY A 6 4.17 -6.20 -7.67
N ARG A 7 3.91 -5.26 -8.60
CA ARG A 7 3.68 -3.84 -8.31
C ARG A 7 2.60 -3.22 -9.20
N ILE A 8 2.09 -2.07 -8.77
CA ILE A 8 1.24 -1.21 -9.59
C ILE A 8 2.17 -0.28 -10.39
N PRO A 9 2.04 -0.23 -11.73
CA PRO A 9 2.85 0.67 -12.56
C PRO A 9 2.78 2.13 -12.07
N ASP A 10 3.92 2.80 -12.10
CA ASP A 10 4.07 4.23 -11.74
C ASP A 10 3.71 4.59 -10.27
N ALA A 11 3.50 3.60 -9.40
CA ALA A 11 3.24 3.85 -7.99
C ALA A 11 4.48 4.40 -7.28
N VAL A 12 4.25 5.32 -6.34
CA VAL A 12 5.30 5.80 -5.43
C VAL A 12 5.55 4.73 -4.36
N GLU A 13 6.75 4.15 -4.38
CA GLU A 13 7.12 3.01 -3.55
C GLU A 13 7.79 3.48 -2.24
N ILE A 14 6.98 3.76 -1.21
CA ILE A 14 7.46 4.12 0.13
C ILE A 14 6.99 3.09 1.15
N GLU A 15 7.94 2.45 1.83
CA GLU A 15 7.62 1.46 2.86
C GLU A 15 7.06 2.11 4.12
N TRP A 16 5.85 1.72 4.54
CA TRP A 16 5.34 2.06 5.87
C TRP A 16 6.12 1.32 6.99
N ALA A 17 6.49 0.07 6.72
CA ALA A 17 7.25 -0.77 7.62
C ALA A 17 8.36 -1.49 6.83
N ILE A 18 9.57 -1.43 7.35
CA ILE A 18 10.80 -1.89 6.72
C ILE A 18 10.99 -3.39 6.96
N TYR A 19 11.38 -4.10 5.91
CA TYR A 19 11.85 -5.48 5.98
C TYR A 19 13.38 -5.53 6.22
N PRO A 20 13.90 -6.50 7.01
CA PRO A 20 13.19 -7.54 7.75
C PRO A 20 12.65 -7.05 9.10
N GLY A 21 11.60 -7.75 9.58
CA GLY A 21 11.08 -7.58 10.94
C GLY A 21 9.99 -6.53 11.11
N MET A 22 9.45 -5.96 10.03
CA MET A 22 8.28 -5.07 10.06
C MET A 22 8.47 -3.86 10.99
N LYS A 23 9.68 -3.32 11.04
CA LYS A 23 9.98 -2.15 11.87
C LYS A 23 9.33 -0.91 11.25
N PRO A 24 8.72 -0.01 12.03
CA PRO A 24 8.20 1.24 11.49
C PRO A 24 9.29 2.01 10.73
N ASN A 25 8.94 2.57 9.58
CA ASN A 25 9.83 3.48 8.86
C ASN A 25 9.75 4.88 9.49
N PRO A 26 10.77 5.35 10.24
CA PRO A 26 10.72 6.67 10.87
C PRO A 26 10.74 7.83 9.86
N HIS A 27 11.10 7.56 8.60
CA HIS A 27 11.22 8.55 7.53
C HIS A 27 10.01 8.58 6.60
N PHE A 28 8.97 7.78 6.84
CA PHE A 28 7.82 7.63 5.95
C PHE A 28 7.20 8.97 5.53
N ILE A 29 6.87 9.85 6.49
CA ILE A 29 6.24 11.15 6.19
C ILE A 29 7.18 12.06 5.40
N THR A 30 8.46 12.11 5.76
CA THR A 30 9.46 12.90 5.05
C THR A 30 9.63 12.42 3.61
N GLN A 31 9.65 11.11 3.37
CA GLN A 31 9.73 10.53 2.03
C GLN A 31 8.46 10.79 1.21
N LEU A 32 7.29 10.79 1.87
CA LEU A 32 6.02 11.10 1.23
C LEU A 32 5.99 12.56 0.79
N GLU A 33 6.34 13.51 1.67
CA GLU A 33 6.38 14.95 1.37
C GLU A 33 7.39 15.32 0.27
N GLN A 34 8.39 14.49 0.01
CA GLN A 34 9.35 14.69 -1.08
C GLN A 34 8.81 14.28 -2.45
N GLN A 35 7.76 13.45 -2.49
CA GLN A 35 7.32 12.77 -3.72
C GLN A 35 5.84 12.99 -4.04
N VAL A 36 5.04 13.36 -3.05
CA VAL A 36 3.58 13.52 -3.17
C VAL A 36 3.19 14.88 -2.60
N ASP A 37 2.47 15.65 -3.41
CA ASP A 37 1.91 16.94 -3.04
C ASP A 37 0.80 16.76 -1.97
N LYS A 38 0.66 17.68 -1.01
CA LYS A 38 -0.29 17.52 0.10
C LYS A 38 -1.75 17.65 -0.34
N GLU A 39 -1.97 18.31 -1.47
CA GLU A 39 -3.25 18.51 -2.11
C GLU A 39 -3.59 17.39 -3.11
N ALA A 40 -2.68 16.44 -3.33
CA ALA A 40 -2.94 15.29 -4.20
C ALA A 40 -3.89 14.27 -3.55
N LEU A 41 -4.70 13.63 -4.39
CA LEU A 41 -5.46 12.44 -3.99
C LEU A 41 -4.49 11.26 -3.86
N ALA A 42 -4.22 10.85 -2.62
CA ALA A 42 -3.31 9.77 -2.29
C ALA A 42 -4.07 8.48 -1.96
N LEU A 43 -3.82 7.44 -2.77
CA LEU A 43 -4.29 6.08 -2.50
C LEU A 43 -3.16 5.27 -1.87
N PHE A 44 -3.38 4.77 -0.66
CA PHE A 44 -2.41 3.94 0.06
C PHE A 44 -2.80 2.47 -0.10
N ILE A 45 -1.82 1.65 -0.49
CA ILE A 45 -2.02 0.21 -0.69
C ILE A 45 -0.93 -0.59 0.02
N CYS A 46 -1.33 -1.75 0.53
CA CYS A 46 -0.44 -2.78 1.08
C CYS A 46 -0.97 -4.15 0.66
N ARG A 47 -0.46 -5.25 1.22
CA ARG A 47 -0.95 -6.60 0.90
C ARG A 47 -2.47 -6.82 1.06
N SER A 48 -3.05 -6.41 2.19
CA SER A 48 -4.46 -6.73 2.53
C SER A 48 -5.26 -5.56 3.14
N GLY A 49 -4.78 -4.32 2.98
CA GLY A 49 -5.47 -3.11 3.43
C GLY A 49 -5.19 -2.66 4.88
N MET A 50 -4.58 -3.49 5.74
CA MET A 50 -4.38 -3.13 7.16
C MET A 50 -3.25 -2.13 7.39
N ARG A 51 -2.08 -2.34 6.78
CA ARG A 51 -0.90 -1.46 6.94
C ARG A 51 -1.10 -0.12 6.24
N SER A 52 -1.70 -0.15 5.06
CA SER A 52 -2.06 1.04 4.29
C SER A 52 -3.07 1.93 5.02
N ASN A 53 -3.96 1.36 5.84
CA ASN A 53 -4.83 2.16 6.71
C ASN A 53 -4.02 3.02 7.72
N ALA A 54 -2.97 2.45 8.31
CA ALA A 54 -2.10 3.18 9.22
C ALA A 54 -1.29 4.27 8.50
N ALA A 55 -0.80 3.97 7.29
CA ALA A 55 -0.09 4.92 6.44
C ALA A 55 -0.99 6.11 6.04
N ALA A 56 -2.20 5.84 5.57
CA ALA A 56 -3.19 6.87 5.24
C ALA A 56 -3.52 7.74 6.46
N THR A 57 -3.75 7.13 7.62
CA THR A 57 -4.01 7.85 8.88
C THR A 57 -2.84 8.76 9.26
N ALA A 58 -1.59 8.32 9.06
CA ALA A 58 -0.40 9.12 9.33
C ALA A 58 -0.27 10.29 8.35
N ALA A 59 -0.54 10.07 7.06
CA ALA A 59 -0.54 11.12 6.05
C ALA A 59 -1.60 12.19 6.32
N THR A 60 -2.84 11.80 6.68
CA THR A 60 -3.88 12.74 7.10
C THR A 60 -3.44 13.60 8.29
N LYS A 61 -2.80 12.99 9.30
CA LYS A 61 -2.25 13.72 10.46
C LYS A 61 -1.10 14.66 10.07
N ALA A 62 -0.40 14.39 8.97
CA ALA A 62 0.65 15.25 8.42
C ALA A 62 0.12 16.37 7.51
N GLY A 63 -1.20 16.46 7.32
CA GLY A 63 -1.86 17.56 6.61
C GLY A 63 -2.22 17.29 5.15
N TYR A 64 -2.16 16.04 4.70
CA TYR A 64 -2.69 15.67 3.38
C TYR A 64 -4.22 15.71 3.39
N SER A 65 -4.83 16.34 2.39
CA SER A 65 -6.29 16.54 2.33
C SER A 65 -7.04 15.26 1.98
N ASP A 66 -6.51 14.48 1.05
CA ASP A 66 -7.21 13.37 0.39
C ASP A 66 -6.42 12.07 0.52
N CYS A 67 -6.59 11.39 1.66
CA CYS A 67 -5.92 10.12 1.95
C CYS A 67 -6.92 8.97 2.01
N TYR A 68 -6.78 8.00 1.11
CA TYR A 68 -7.67 6.83 1.05
C TYR A 68 -6.88 5.54 1.20
N ASN A 69 -7.44 4.61 1.98
CA ASN A 69 -6.95 3.25 2.06
C ASN A 69 -7.61 2.40 0.98
N VAL A 70 -6.82 1.72 0.16
CA VAL A 70 -7.34 0.70 -0.77
C VAL A 70 -7.71 -0.54 0.03
N LEU A 71 -9.02 -0.78 0.20
CA LEU A 71 -9.55 -1.96 0.86
C LEU A 71 -9.11 -3.23 0.13
N GLU A 72 -8.98 -4.33 0.87
CA GLU A 72 -8.48 -5.63 0.40
C GLU A 72 -7.01 -5.62 -0.07
N GLY A 73 -6.40 -4.46 -0.25
CA GLY A 73 -5.00 -4.32 -0.65
C GLY A 73 -4.69 -4.93 -2.01
N PHE A 74 -3.43 -5.32 -2.20
CA PHE A 74 -2.94 -5.86 -3.46
C PHE A 74 -3.32 -7.33 -3.67
N GLU A 75 -3.22 -8.15 -2.62
CA GLU A 75 -3.38 -9.61 -2.70
C GLU A 75 -4.69 -10.12 -2.09
N GLY A 76 -5.47 -9.28 -1.40
CA GLY A 76 -6.66 -9.72 -0.68
C GLY A 76 -6.35 -10.47 0.60
N GLU A 77 -7.39 -10.93 1.29
CA GLU A 77 -7.28 -11.84 2.43
C GLU A 77 -6.99 -13.28 2.00
N LYS A 78 -6.57 -14.10 2.96
CA LYS A 78 -6.41 -15.54 2.74
C LYS A 78 -7.77 -16.23 2.64
N ASP A 79 -7.90 -17.20 1.74
CA ASP A 79 -9.03 -18.12 1.71
C ASP A 79 -8.92 -19.24 2.77
N ALA A 80 -9.85 -20.19 2.73
CA ALA A 80 -9.89 -21.32 3.66
C ALA A 80 -8.65 -22.24 3.56
N ASP A 81 -7.98 -22.24 2.41
CA ASP A 81 -6.77 -23.03 2.13
C ASP A 81 -5.49 -22.19 2.28
N GLU A 82 -5.58 -21.02 2.91
CA GLU A 82 -4.49 -20.06 3.15
C GLU A 82 -3.88 -19.40 1.90
N HIS A 83 -4.58 -19.44 0.76
CA HIS A 83 -4.16 -18.81 -0.48
C HIS A 83 -4.69 -17.37 -0.60
N ARG A 84 -3.91 -16.49 -1.24
CA ARG A 84 -4.31 -15.11 -1.58
C ARG A 84 -4.64 -14.98 -3.07
N ASN A 85 -5.18 -13.84 -3.47
CA ASN A 85 -5.64 -13.50 -4.84
C ASN A 85 -6.90 -14.24 -5.30
N ILE A 86 -7.71 -14.71 -4.35
CA ILE A 86 -8.93 -15.48 -4.64
C ILE A 86 -10.16 -14.71 -4.16
N LEU A 87 -10.17 -14.35 -2.87
CA LEU A 87 -11.34 -13.71 -2.27
C LEU A 87 -11.48 -12.22 -2.60
N GLY A 88 -10.39 -11.55 -2.97
CA GLY A 88 -10.39 -10.10 -3.21
C GLY A 88 -8.99 -9.53 -3.45
N GLY A 89 -8.90 -8.21 -3.45
CA GLY A 89 -7.68 -7.44 -3.68
C GLY A 89 -7.47 -7.04 -5.14
N TRP A 90 -6.56 -6.08 -5.35
CA TRP A 90 -6.26 -5.46 -6.64
C TRP A 90 -6.04 -6.49 -7.76
N ARG A 91 -5.27 -7.55 -7.49
CA ARG A 91 -5.01 -8.62 -8.46
C ARG A 91 -6.25 -9.45 -8.78
N ALA A 92 -7.02 -9.85 -7.77
CA ALA A 92 -8.24 -10.64 -7.98
C ALA A 92 -9.32 -9.84 -8.73
N ALA A 93 -9.33 -8.51 -8.56
CA ALA A 93 -10.21 -7.60 -9.29
C ALA A 93 -9.79 -7.38 -10.77
N GLY A 94 -8.67 -7.95 -11.22
CA GLY A 94 -8.19 -7.82 -12.61
C GLY A 94 -7.67 -6.42 -12.95
N LEU A 95 -7.31 -5.62 -11.95
CA LEU A 95 -6.74 -4.29 -12.16
C LEU A 95 -5.29 -4.38 -12.66
N PRO A 96 -4.75 -3.34 -13.34
CA PRO A 96 -3.40 -3.40 -13.89
C PRO A 96 -2.31 -3.59 -12.83
N TRP A 97 -1.41 -4.56 -13.05
CA TRP A 97 -0.23 -4.81 -12.24
C TRP A 97 0.83 -5.52 -13.09
N GLU A 98 2.09 -5.48 -12.64
CA GLU A 98 3.19 -6.16 -13.30
C GLU A 98 4.07 -6.92 -12.30
N GLN A 99 4.73 -7.97 -12.78
CA GLN A 99 5.72 -8.77 -12.07
C GLN A 99 6.82 -9.13 -13.06
N SER A 100 8.06 -8.77 -12.73
CA SER A 100 9.24 -8.91 -13.60
C SER A 100 10.38 -9.59 -12.86
#